data_AF-A0A5D6XY14-F1
#
_entry.id   AF-A0A5D6XY14-F1
#
_cell.length_a   1.000
_cell.length_b   1.000
_cell.length_c   1.000
_cell.angle_alpha   90.00
_cell.angle_beta   90.00
_cell.angle_gamma   90.00
#
_symmetry.space_group_name_H-M   'P 1'
#
loop_
_entity.id
_entity.type
_entity.pdbx_description
1 polymer ?
#
loop_
_entity_poly.entity_id
_entity_poly.type
_entity_poly.pdbx_seq_one_letter_code
_entity_poly.pdbx_strand_id
1 'polypeptide(L)'
;MLELETLALRVTSVAALALLANTLLFRGRERSFIRRLRLALAGLGVGTVLWHAVLCLFGAPLTALVPQTLLLALLLASLTTTPAAICLGLRARAWVDVIVHLRVRSAEEAFLATSTIGAALGAYVGALPIPLDWDRPWQVAAKTE
;
A
#
# COMPACT_ATOMS: atom_id res chain seq x y z
N MET A 1 -6.24 -5.95 -22.42
CA MET A 1 -5.74 -7.22 -21.84
C MET A 1 -4.23 -7.16 -21.67
N LEU A 2 -3.45 -6.97 -22.75
CA LEU A 2 -2.00 -6.73 -22.68
C LEU A 2 -1.58 -5.61 -21.71
N GLU A 3 -2.26 -4.46 -21.72
CA GLU A 3 -1.98 -3.35 -20.79
C GLU A 3 -2.17 -3.72 -19.30
N LEU A 4 -3.13 -4.60 -19.00
CA LEU A 4 -3.37 -5.04 -17.62
C LEU A 4 -2.30 -6.03 -17.17
N GLU A 5 -1.84 -6.90 -18.06
CA GLU A 5 -0.79 -7.88 -17.78
C GLU A 5 0.57 -7.20 -17.54
N THR A 6 0.92 -6.20 -18.35
CA THR A 6 2.16 -5.43 -18.17
C THR A 6 2.11 -4.61 -16.88
N LEU A 7 0.96 -4.00 -16.56
CA LEU A 7 0.74 -3.32 -15.29
C LEU A 7 0.87 -4.28 -14.10
N ALA A 8 0.19 -5.42 -14.16
CA ALA A 8 0.23 -6.43 -13.11
C ALA A 8 1.66 -6.92 -12.87
N LEU A 9 2.41 -7.22 -13.94
CA LEU A 9 3.81 -7.62 -13.83
C LEU A 9 4.66 -6.56 -13.14
N ARG A 10 4.55 -5.30 -13.55
CA ARG A 10 5.31 -4.19 -12.93
C ARG A 10 4.98 -4.03 -11.45
N VAL A 11 3.70 -3.96 -11.11
CA VAL A 11 3.26 -3.71 -9.72
C VAL A 11 3.61 -4.90 -8.82
N THR A 12 3.38 -6.13 -9.27
CA THR A 12 3.75 -7.33 -8.50
C THR A 12 5.25 -7.47 -8.32
N SER A 13 6.06 -7.10 -9.32
CA SER A 13 7.53 -7.06 -9.20
C SER A 13 7.97 -6.08 -8.12
N VAL A 14 7.40 -4.87 -8.11
CA VAL A 14 7.69 -3.85 -7.10
C VAL A 14 7.23 -4.31 -5.72
N ALA A 15 6.03 -4.87 -5.60
CA ALA A 15 5.52 -5.40 -4.33
C ALA A 15 6.36 -6.57 -3.81
N ALA A 16 6.86 -7.44 -4.70
CA ALA A 16 7.76 -8.54 -4.34
C ALA A 16 9.13 -8.02 -3.86
N LEU A 17 9.68 -6.99 -4.52
CA LEU A 17 10.90 -6.32 -4.07
C LEU A 17 10.71 -5.65 -2.72
N ALA A 18 9.59 -4.96 -2.50
CA ALA A 18 9.25 -4.37 -1.21
C ALA A 18 9.12 -5.44 -0.12
N LEU A 19 8.46 -6.57 -0.41
CA LEU A 19 8.34 -7.71 0.51
C LEU A 19 9.73 -8.25 0.89
N LEU A 20 10.59 -8.47 -0.10
CA LEU A 20 11.96 -8.93 0.11
C LEU A 20 12.75 -7.92 0.96
N ALA A 21 12.75 -6.65 0.58
CA ALA A 21 13.42 -5.56 1.30
C ALA A 21 12.97 -5.50 2.76
N ASN A 22 11.66 -5.55 3.02
CA ASN A 22 11.11 -5.60 4.38
C ASN A 22 11.68 -6.79 5.17
N THR A 23 11.69 -8.00 4.61
CA THR A 23 12.22 -9.18 5.32
C THR A 23 13.71 -9.10 5.60
N LEU A 24 14.48 -8.40 4.75
CA LEU A 24 15.92 -8.20 4.91
C LEU A 24 16.24 -7.09 5.92
N LEU A 25 15.50 -5.98 5.88
CA LEU A 25 15.72 -4.82 6.76
C LEU A 25 15.41 -5.15 8.23
N PHE A 26 14.33 -5.87 8.50
CA PHE A 26 13.94 -6.28 9.87
C PHE A 26 14.68 -7.55 10.36
N ARG A 27 15.94 -7.73 9.95
CA ARG A 27 16.76 -8.91 10.30
C ARG A 27 17.34 -8.83 11.72
N GLY A 28 17.33 -7.65 12.35
CA GLY A 28 18.01 -7.36 13.63
C GLY A 28 17.34 -7.90 14.89
N ARG A 29 16.04 -8.23 14.87
CA ARG A 29 15.36 -8.90 15.99
C ARG A 29 15.39 -10.41 15.79
N GLU A 30 15.95 -11.17 16.73
CA GLU A 30 16.07 -12.65 16.79
C GLU A 30 14.72 -13.41 16.66
N ARG A 31 13.99 -13.23 15.56
CA ARG A 31 12.81 -14.00 15.20
C ARG A 31 13.20 -15.01 14.13
N SER A 32 12.82 -16.27 14.34
CA SER A 32 12.95 -17.33 13.34
C SER A 32 12.47 -16.85 11.96
N PHE A 33 13.23 -17.17 10.92
CA PHE A 33 12.94 -16.78 9.54
C PHE A 33 11.51 -17.14 9.13
N ILE A 34 11.04 -18.34 9.49
CA ILE A 34 9.69 -18.83 9.20
C ILE A 34 8.62 -17.90 9.80
N ARG A 35 8.84 -17.41 11.02
CA ARG A 35 7.89 -16.50 11.67
C ARG A 35 7.80 -15.16 10.93
N ARG A 36 8.94 -14.64 10.46
CA ARG A 36 8.98 -13.40 9.66
C ARG A 36 8.24 -13.58 8.34
N LEU A 37 8.49 -14.67 7.63
CA LEU A 37 7.79 -14.99 6.39
C LEU A 37 6.27 -15.09 6.60
N ARG A 38 5.83 -15.81 7.64
CA ARG A 38 4.39 -15.91 7.98
C ARG A 38 3.77 -14.55 8.27
N LEU A 39 4.45 -13.69 9.03
CA LEU A 39 3.96 -12.33 9.33
C LEU A 39 3.94 -11.44 8.09
N ALA A 40 4.94 -11.55 7.22
CA ALA A 40 5.00 -10.81 5.97
C ALA A 40 3.85 -11.18 5.04
N LEU A 41 3.63 -12.49 4.81
CA LEU A 41 2.54 -12.99 3.98
C LEU A 41 1.17 -12.66 4.57
N ALA A 42 0.98 -12.82 5.88
CA ALA A 42 -0.25 -12.44 6.56
C ALA A 42 -0.51 -10.93 6.48
N GLY A 43 0.51 -10.11 6.71
CA GLY A 43 0.44 -8.65 6.61
C GLY A 43 0.12 -8.17 5.20
N LEU A 44 0.69 -8.82 4.19
CA LEU A 44 0.41 -8.54 2.78
C LEU A 44 -1.03 -8.92 2.41
N GLY A 45 -1.46 -10.14 2.74
CA GLY A 45 -2.80 -10.63 2.41
C GLY A 45 -3.90 -9.83 3.12
N VAL A 46 -3.84 -9.73 4.45
CA VAL A 46 -4.81 -8.96 5.25
C VAL A 46 -4.76 -7.47 4.86
N GLY A 47 -3.56 -6.92 4.67
CA GLY A 47 -3.39 -5.54 4.26
C GLY A 47 -3.99 -5.22 2.91
N THR A 48 -3.86 -6.14 1.94
CA THR A 48 -4.43 -5.96 0.60
C THR A 48 -5.95 -5.85 0.69
N VAL A 49 -6.59 -6.70 1.50
CA VAL A 49 -8.04 -6.63 1.72
C VAL A 49 -8.44 -5.31 2.38
N LEU A 50 -7.72 -4.90 3.42
CA LEU A 50 -8.00 -3.66 4.14
C LEU A 50 -7.84 -2.42 3.23
N TRP A 51 -6.74 -2.34 2.49
CA TRP A 51 -6.52 -1.24 1.56
C TRP A 51 -7.49 -1.23 0.39
N HIS A 52 -7.89 -2.40 -0.11
CA HIS A 52 -8.92 -2.48 -1.15
C HIS A 52 -10.24 -1.89 -0.64
N ALA A 53 -10.66 -2.25 0.58
CA ALA A 53 -11.83 -1.66 1.20
C ALA A 53 -11.71 -0.14 1.38
N VAL A 54 -10.56 0.34 1.86
CA VAL A 54 -10.29 1.79 1.98
C VAL A 54 -10.39 2.49 0.62
N LEU A 55 -9.76 1.95 -0.43
CA LEU A 55 -9.81 2.55 -1.77
C LEU A 55 -11.24 2.62 -2.30
N CYS A 56 -12.06 1.59 -2.08
CA CYS A 56 -13.47 1.60 -2.45
C CYS A 56 -14.27 2.65 -1.67
N LEU A 57 -14.01 2.81 -0.36
CA LEU A 57 -14.61 3.87 0.44
C LEU A 57 -14.20 5.28 -0.02
N PHE A 58 -13.01 5.42 -0.59
CA PHE A 58 -12.52 6.65 -1.21
C PHE A 58 -12.99 6.85 -2.66
N GLY A 59 -13.89 6.00 -3.17
CA GLY A 59 -14.55 6.18 -4.46
C GLY A 59 -14.06 5.27 -5.59
N ALA A 60 -13.17 4.31 -5.33
CA ALA A 60 -12.81 3.32 -6.33
C ALA A 60 -14.02 2.41 -6.65
N PRO A 61 -14.28 2.10 -7.93
CA PRO A 61 -15.40 1.24 -8.32
C PRO A 61 -15.30 -0.18 -7.73
N LEU A 62 -16.44 -0.70 -7.27
CA LEU A 62 -16.53 -2.03 -6.64
C LEU A 62 -16.52 -3.19 -7.65
N THR A 63 -17.08 -2.96 -8.84
CA THR A 63 -17.31 -4.00 -9.86
C THR A 63 -16.50 -3.75 -11.13
N ALA A 64 -16.23 -2.50 -11.47
CA ALA A 64 -15.32 -2.12 -12.54
C ALA A 64 -13.90 -1.95 -12.01
N LEU A 65 -12.90 -2.23 -12.83
CA LEU A 65 -11.48 -2.00 -12.51
C LEU A 65 -10.96 -2.69 -11.23
N VAL A 66 -11.63 -3.76 -10.78
CA VAL A 66 -11.25 -4.53 -9.58
C VAL A 66 -9.78 -4.96 -9.62
N PRO A 67 -9.23 -5.47 -10.74
CA PRO A 67 -7.82 -5.84 -10.80
C PRO A 67 -6.88 -4.66 -10.52
N GLN A 68 -7.17 -3.48 -11.05
CA GLN A 68 -6.37 -2.27 -10.86
C GLN A 68 -6.41 -1.82 -9.40
N THR A 69 -7.59 -1.78 -8.78
CA THR A 69 -7.75 -1.43 -7.36
C THR A 69 -7.05 -2.45 -6.46
N LEU A 70 -7.09 -3.74 -6.80
CA LEU A 70 -6.37 -4.79 -6.08
C LEU A 70 -4.84 -4.64 -6.21
N LEU A 71 -4.33 -4.33 -7.40
CA LEU A 71 -2.89 -4.09 -7.61
C LEU A 71 -2.40 -2.89 -6.79
N LEU A 72 -3.17 -1.80 -6.75
CA LEU A 72 -2.86 -0.66 -5.89
C LEU A 72 -2.92 -1.03 -4.41
N ALA A 73 -3.94 -1.76 -3.98
CA ALA A 73 -4.07 -2.23 -2.60
C ALA A 73 -2.91 -3.14 -2.19
N LEU A 74 -2.46 -4.02 -3.08
CA LEU A 74 -1.30 -4.90 -2.88
C LEU A 74 -0.01 -4.10 -2.69
N LEU A 75 0.19 -3.07 -3.52
CA LEU A 75 1.33 -2.18 -3.41
C LEU A 75 1.31 -1.44 -2.06
N LEU A 76 0.18 -0.85 -1.67
CA LEU A 76 0.04 -0.16 -0.39
C LEU A 76 0.24 -1.10 0.80
N ALA A 77 -0.31 -2.31 0.74
CA ALA A 77 -0.10 -3.33 1.78
C ALA A 77 1.38 -3.72 1.91
N SER A 78 2.11 -3.80 0.80
CA SER A 78 3.55 -4.11 0.81
C SER A 78 4.38 -3.03 1.51
N LEU A 79 3.95 -1.77 1.46
CA LEU A 79 4.65 -0.62 2.05
C LEU A 79 4.18 -0.23 3.46
N THR A 80 3.04 -0.75 3.92
CA THR A 80 2.38 -0.31 5.18
C THR A 80 2.17 -1.47 6.15
N THR A 81 1.20 -2.34 5.90
CA THR A 81 0.80 -3.43 6.80
C THR A 81 1.84 -4.54 6.89
N THR A 82 2.58 -4.78 5.81
CA THR A 82 3.64 -5.79 5.75
C THR A 82 4.81 -5.45 6.67
N PRO A 83 5.48 -4.28 6.56
CA PRO A 83 6.51 -3.89 7.51
C PRO A 83 5.97 -3.77 8.94
N ALA A 84 4.72 -3.33 9.13
CA ALA A 84 4.08 -3.25 10.44
C ALA A 84 3.94 -4.62 11.11
N ALA A 85 3.48 -5.63 10.36
CA ALA A 85 3.33 -6.99 10.85
C ALA A 85 4.68 -7.62 11.20
N ILE A 86 5.73 -7.37 10.42
CA ILE A 86 7.08 -7.89 10.67
C ILE A 86 7.68 -7.22 11.92
N CYS A 87 7.69 -5.88 11.98
CA CYS A 87 8.30 -5.12 13.06
C CYS A 87 7.53 -5.27 14.39
N LEU A 88 6.23 -4.95 14.38
CA LEU A 88 5.42 -4.80 15.59
C LEU A 88 4.68 -6.09 15.98
N GLY A 89 4.53 -7.03 15.04
CA GLY A 89 3.67 -8.22 15.21
C GLY A 89 2.19 -7.88 15.04
N LEU A 90 1.29 -8.70 15.57
CA LEU A 90 -0.18 -8.50 15.48
C LEU A 90 -0.74 -7.63 16.63
N ARG A 91 0.09 -6.81 17.29
CA ARG A 91 -0.31 -6.01 18.45
C ARG A 91 -0.87 -4.66 17.99
N ALA A 92 -2.18 -4.54 17.85
CA ALA A 92 -2.85 -3.32 17.37
C ALA A 92 -2.41 -2.04 18.11
N ARG A 93 -2.26 -2.09 19.44
CA ARG A 93 -1.78 -0.93 20.22
C ARG A 93 -0.40 -0.42 19.77
N ALA A 94 0.52 -1.33 19.45
CA ALA A 94 1.84 -0.95 18.97
C ALA A 94 1.77 -0.29 17.59
N TRP A 95 0.83 -0.70 16.74
CA TRP A 95 0.62 -0.08 15.43
C TRP A 95 0.11 1.34 15.59
N VAL A 96 -0.88 1.56 16.46
CA VAL A 96 -1.40 2.89 16.77
C VAL A 96 -0.29 3.78 17.34
N ASP A 97 0.51 3.28 18.27
CA ASP A 97 1.58 4.07 18.87
C ASP A 97 2.64 4.53 17.85
N VAL A 98 3.03 3.67 16.92
CA VAL A 98 4.08 4.00 15.94
C VAL A 98 3.52 4.78 14.74
N ILE A 99 2.36 4.38 14.20
CA ILE A 99 1.81 4.96 12.96
C ILE A 99 1.01 6.24 13.25
N VAL A 100 0.21 6.25 14.33
CA VAL A 100 -0.69 7.39 14.64
C VAL A 100 -0.03 8.34 15.62
N HIS A 101 0.50 7.83 16.74
CA HIS A 101 1.15 8.69 17.75
C HIS A 101 2.61 9.02 17.43
N LEU A 102 3.18 8.45 16.36
CA LEU A 102 4.57 8.64 15.94
C LEU A 102 5.59 8.40 17.08
N ARG A 103 5.27 7.50 18.02
CA ARG A 103 6.13 7.13 19.14
C ARG A 103 7.19 6.13 18.70
N VAL A 104 8.15 6.63 17.92
CA VAL A 104 9.24 5.84 17.34
C VAL A 104 10.37 5.64 18.37
N ARG A 105 10.76 4.38 18.59
CA ARG A 105 11.80 3.99 19.56
C ARG A 105 13.01 3.30 18.92
N SER A 106 12.94 2.96 17.64
CA SER A 106 14.01 2.27 16.92
C SER A 106 14.06 2.69 15.45
N ALA A 107 15.20 2.45 14.79
CA ALA A 107 15.35 2.68 13.35
C ALA A 107 14.35 1.85 12.53
N GLU A 108 14.03 0.64 12.98
CA GLU A 108 13.00 -0.22 12.40
C GLU A 108 11.61 0.43 12.44
N GLU A 109 11.24 1.00 13.59
CA GLU A 109 9.97 1.73 13.76
C GLU A 109 9.95 3.05 12.97
N ALA A 110 11.10 3.72 12.83
CA ALA A 110 11.24 4.92 12.00
C ALA A 110 11.00 4.59 10.53
N PHE A 111 11.64 3.53 10.02
CA PHE A 111 11.44 3.06 8.65
C PHE A 111 9.97 2.70 8.39
N LEU A 112 9.35 1.97 9.32
CA LEU A 112 7.92 1.65 9.25
C LEU A 112 7.04 2.90 9.16
N ALA A 113 7.23 3.87 10.06
CA ALA A 113 6.43 5.09 10.10
C ALA A 113 6.60 5.89 8.80
N THR A 114 7.83 6.14 8.37
CA THR A 114 8.13 6.88 7.13
C THR A 114 7.59 6.16 5.90
N SER A 115 7.73 4.84 5.80
CA SER A 115 7.18 4.05 4.69
C SER A 115 5.65 4.15 4.65
N THR A 116 5.00 4.06 5.81
CA THR A 116 3.53 4.10 5.90
C THR A 116 2.98 5.47 5.52
N ILE A 117 3.54 6.53 6.10
CA ILE A 117 3.14 7.91 5.83
C ILE A 117 3.45 8.28 4.37
N GLY A 118 4.64 7.93 3.89
CA GLY A 118 5.05 8.16 2.51
C GLY A 118 4.15 7.45 1.50
N ALA A 119 3.76 6.20 1.76
CA ALA A 119 2.82 5.47 0.91
C ALA A 119 1.42 6.11 0.89
N ALA A 120 0.91 6.53 2.04
CA ALA A 120 -0.40 7.20 2.13
C ALA A 120 -0.39 8.56 1.41
N LEU A 121 0.64 9.38 1.65
CA LEU A 121 0.82 10.67 0.97
C LEU A 121 1.02 10.48 -0.53
N GLY A 122 1.84 9.51 -0.94
CA GLY A 122 2.08 9.18 -2.34
C GLY A 122 0.80 8.75 -3.06
N ALA A 123 -0.03 7.93 -2.43
CA ALA A 123 -1.33 7.53 -2.98
C ALA A 123 -2.28 8.72 -3.11
N TYR A 124 -2.34 9.58 -2.09
CA TYR A 124 -3.19 10.77 -2.10
C TYR A 124 -2.76 11.78 -3.17
N VAL A 125 -1.46 12.10 -3.24
CA VAL A 125 -0.90 13.00 -4.26
C VAL A 125 -1.05 12.38 -5.66
N GLY A 126 -0.87 11.08 -5.79
CA GLY A 126 -1.06 10.34 -7.04
C GLY A 126 -2.51 10.36 -7.56
N ALA A 127 -3.49 10.69 -6.70
CA ALA A 127 -4.88 10.88 -7.10
C ALA A 127 -5.19 12.30 -7.60
N LEU A 128 -4.32 13.29 -7.35
CA LEU A 128 -4.52 14.68 -7.80
C LEU A 128 -4.66 14.86 -9.32
N PRO A 129 -4.01 14.05 -10.19
CA PRO A 129 -4.25 14.13 -11.63
C PRO A 129 -5.65 13.68 -12.06
N ILE A 130 -6.42 12.96 -11.24
CA ILE A 130 -7.73 12.40 -11.63
C ILE A 130 -8.77 13.50 -11.92
N PRO A 131 -8.92 14.56 -11.09
CA PRO A 131 -9.82 15.68 -11.40
C PRO A 131 -9.26 16.61 -12.48
N LEU A 132 -7.95 16.59 -12.72
CA LEU A 132 -7.29 17.36 -13.79
C LEU A 132 -7.39 16.67 -15.17
N ASP A 133 -8.05 15.52 -15.23
CA ASP A 133 -8.45 14.83 -16.46
C ASP A 133 -9.44 15.73 -17.23
N TRP A 134 -8.88 16.70 -17.96
CA TRP A 134 -9.54 17.85 -18.62
C TRP A 134 -10.30 17.45 -19.90
N ASP A 135 -10.31 16.15 -20.21
CA ASP A 135 -10.93 15.57 -21.41
C ASP A 135 -12.34 15.02 -21.12
N ARG A 136 -13.11 15.70 -20.26
CA ARG A 136 -14.51 15.31 -20.05
C ARG A 136 -15.39 15.81 -21.19
N PRO A 137 -16.30 14.96 -21.74
CA PRO A 137 -17.13 15.33 -22.89
C PRO A 137 -17.93 16.64 -22.72
N TRP A 138 -18.36 16.96 -21.49
CA TRP A 138 -19.11 18.18 -21.18
C TRP A 138 -18.25 19.47 -21.20
N GLN A 139 -16.93 19.36 -21.01
CA GLN A 139 -16.01 20.50 -21.09
C GLN A 139 -15.70 20.91 -22.53
N VAL A 140 -15.80 19.97 -23.47
CA VAL A 140 -15.61 20.23 -24.90
C VAL A 140 -16.87 20.86 -25.51
N ALA A 141 -18.06 20.42 -25.07
CA ALA A 141 -19.34 20.97 -25.51
C ALA A 141 -19.54 22.46 -25.11
N ALA A 142 -18.96 22.89 -23.99
CA ALA A 142 -19.08 24.27 -23.51
C ALA A 142 -18.22 25.29 -24.27
N LYS A 143 -17.37 24.86 -25.22
CA LYS A 143 -16.47 25.73 -26.00
C LYS A 143 -16.94 25.96 -27.45
N THR A 144 -18.09 25.41 -27.83
CA THR A 144 -18.61 25.46 -29.20
C THR A 144 -19.85 26.35 -29.39
N GLU A 145 -20.14 27.24 -28.44
CA GLU A 145 -21.11 28.35 -28.59
C GLU A 145 -20.38 29.69 -28.69
#